data_AF-A0A967F7X4-F1
#
_entry.id   AF-A0A967F7X4-F1
#
_cell.length_a   1.000
_cell.length_b   1.000
_cell.length_c   1.000
_cell.angle_alpha   90.00
_cell.angle_beta   90.00
_cell.angle_gamma   90.00
#
_symmetry.space_group_name_H-M   'P 1'
#
loop_
_entity.id
_entity.type
_entity.pdbx_description
1 polymer ?
#
loop_
_entity_poly.entity_id
_entity_poly.type
_entity_poly.pdbx_seq_one_letter_code
_entity_poly.pdbx_strand_id
1 'polypeptide(L)'
;MKRWNPTLMTALMLMICAAAGAEEGMWRPGQLPDLAKELKELGLDLDPDTLTDLTAHPMNAVISLGGCTASFVSPEGLVITNHHCS
;
A
#
# COMPACT_ATOMS: atom_id res chain seq x y z
N MET A 1 5.22 46.91 -17.08
CA MET A 1 5.04 45.43 -17.07
C MET A 1 5.94 44.84 -15.99
N LYS A 2 5.37 44.24 -14.94
CA LYS A 2 6.14 43.66 -13.81
C LYS A 2 6.96 42.48 -14.35
N ARG A 3 8.28 42.64 -14.47
CA ARG A 3 9.19 41.55 -14.87
C ARG A 3 9.30 40.59 -13.69
N TRP A 4 8.73 39.40 -13.80
CA TRP A 4 8.86 38.37 -12.77
C TRP A 4 10.26 37.76 -12.84
N ASN A 5 10.90 37.57 -11.68
CA ASN A 5 12.25 37.02 -11.57
C ASN A 5 12.17 35.48 -11.67
N PRO A 6 12.65 34.87 -12.76
CA PRO A 6 12.49 33.43 -13.00
C PRO A 6 13.14 32.58 -11.90
N THR A 7 14.23 33.04 -11.30
CA THR A 7 14.93 32.34 -10.22
C THR A 7 14.06 32.19 -8.97
N LEU A 8 13.25 33.21 -8.66
CA LEU A 8 12.35 33.19 -7.52
C LEU A 8 11.18 32.21 -7.73
N MET A 9 10.69 32.10 -8.97
CA MET A 9 9.66 31.13 -9.34
C MET A 9 10.18 29.69 -9.26
N THR A 10 11.40 29.43 -9.74
CA THR A 10 12.00 28.09 -9.68
C THR A 10 12.23 27.64 -8.24
N ALA A 11 12.74 28.53 -7.37
CA ALA A 11 12.93 28.24 -5.96
C ALA A 11 11.60 27.94 -5.23
N LEU A 12 10.55 28.70 -5.55
CA LEU A 12 9.22 28.46 -4.99
C LEU A 12 8.64 27.12 -5.45
N MET A 13 8.81 26.76 -6.73
CA MET A 13 8.35 25.47 -7.26
C MET A 13 9.04 24.27 -6.58
N LEU A 14 10.35 24.36 -6.34
CA LEU A 14 11.12 23.32 -5.66
C LEU A 14 10.67 23.13 -4.20
N MET A 15 10.38 24.24 -3.50
CA MET A 15 9.86 24.21 -2.13
C MET A 15 8.47 23.55 -2.07
N ILE A 16 7.61 23.79 -3.06
CA ILE A 16 6.28 23.18 -3.14
C ILE A 16 6.38 21.66 -3.40
N CYS A 17 7.26 21.22 -4.30
CA CYS A 17 7.48 19.78 -4.54
C CYS A 17 8.03 19.05 -3.31
N ALA A 18 8.91 19.69 -2.53
CA ALA A 18 9.45 19.10 -1.30
C ALA A 18 8.40 18.95 -0.19
N ALA A 19 7.28 19.68 -0.27
CA ALA A 19 6.18 19.63 0.68
C ALA A 19 5.06 18.65 0.28
N ALA A 20 5.19 17.95 -0.85
CA ALA A 20 4.20 16.96 -1.25
C ALA A 20 4.34 15.68 -0.40
N GLY A 21 3.31 15.36 0.38
CA GLY A 21 3.15 14.05 1.03
C GLY A 21 2.36 13.13 0.12
N ALA A 22 2.96 12.03 -0.34
CA ALA A 22 2.25 11.00 -1.10
C ALA A 22 1.90 9.84 -0.16
N GLU A 23 0.61 9.55 0.02
CA GLU A 23 0.12 8.32 0.67
C GLU A 23 -0.23 7.27 -0.40
N GLU A 24 0.75 6.92 -1.23
CA GLU A 24 0.65 5.91 -2.28
C GLU A 24 1.60 4.74 -1.99
N GLY A 25 1.17 3.51 -2.25
CA GLY A 25 2.12 2.39 -2.22
C GLY A 25 1.50 1.00 -2.44
N MET A 26 2.19 0.21 -3.26
CA MET A 26 2.07 -1.25 -3.26
C MET A 26 3.28 -1.80 -2.52
N TRP A 27 3.10 -2.03 -1.22
CA TRP A 27 4.17 -2.46 -0.33
C TRP A 27 4.36 -3.96 -0.39
N ARG A 28 5.61 -4.41 -0.45
CA ARG A 28 5.90 -5.82 -0.23
C ARG A 28 5.68 -6.13 1.25
N PRO A 29 5.15 -7.31 1.59
CA PRO A 29 4.88 -7.69 2.98
C PRO A 29 6.08 -7.53 3.93
N GLY A 30 7.31 -7.81 3.46
CA GLY A 30 8.53 -7.59 4.25
C GLY A 30 8.87 -6.12 4.58
N GLN A 31 8.19 -5.14 3.97
CA GLN A 31 8.35 -3.71 4.26
C GLN A 31 7.37 -3.20 5.33
N LEU A 32 6.36 -3.99 5.69
CA LEU A 32 5.32 -3.58 6.64
C LEU A 32 5.86 -3.24 8.04
N PRO A 33 6.91 -3.90 8.58
CA PRO A 33 7.52 -3.50 9.84
C PRO A 33 8.06 -2.06 9.84
N ASP A 34 8.62 -1.60 8.73
CA ASP A 34 9.14 -0.24 8.59
C ASP A 34 8.01 0.81 8.60
N LEU A 35 6.81 0.41 8.20
CA LEU A 35 5.59 1.23 8.15
C LEU A 35 4.73 1.08 9.41
N ALA A 36 5.21 0.37 10.44
CA ALA A 36 4.36 -0.06 11.53
C ALA A 36 3.68 1.10 12.27
N LYS A 37 4.40 2.21 12.45
CA LYS A 37 3.85 3.42 13.07
C LYS A 37 2.69 3.99 12.27
N GLU A 38 2.88 4.16 10.96
CA GLU A 38 1.86 4.73 10.06
C GLU A 38 0.63 3.83 9.97
N LEU A 39 0.84 2.51 9.81
CA LEU A 39 -0.25 1.53 9.77
C LEU A 39 -1.06 1.53 11.08
N LYS A 40 -0.40 1.67 12.24
CA LYS A 40 -1.07 1.77 13.54
C LYS A 40 -1.85 3.08 13.68
N GLU A 41 -1.29 4.20 13.25
CA GLU A 41 -1.98 5.50 13.23
C GLU A 41 -3.22 5.47 12.32
N LEU A 42 -3.19 4.69 11.23
CA LEU A 42 -4.33 4.44 10.33
C LEU A 42 -5.34 3.41 10.86
N GLY A 43 -5.08 2.78 12.01
CA GLY A 43 -6.02 1.86 12.67
C GLY A 43 -5.82 0.37 12.39
N LEU A 44 -4.64 -0.05 11.90
CA LEU A 44 -4.35 -1.48 11.80
C LEU A 44 -4.20 -2.11 13.19
N ASP A 45 -5.13 -2.99 13.55
CA ASP A 45 -5.08 -3.71 14.84
C ASP A 45 -4.00 -4.80 14.87
N LEU A 46 -3.75 -5.46 13.74
CA LEU A 46 -2.73 -6.51 13.63
C LEU A 46 -1.32 -5.98 13.77
N ASP A 47 -0.39 -6.81 14.24
CA ASP A 47 1.03 -6.48 14.23
C ASP A 47 1.56 -6.57 12.78
N PRO A 48 2.10 -5.48 12.20
CA PRO A 48 2.66 -5.48 10.86
C PRO A 48 3.72 -6.56 10.63
N ASP A 49 4.46 -6.98 11.66
CA ASP A 49 5.45 -8.05 11.54
C ASP A 49 4.82 -9.41 11.22
N THR A 50 3.62 -9.67 11.75
CA THR A 50 2.88 -10.92 11.48
C THR A 50 2.40 -11.03 10.03
N LEU A 51 2.32 -9.91 9.31
CA LEU A 51 1.93 -9.87 7.91
C LEU A 51 3.11 -10.16 6.97
N THR A 52 4.33 -10.30 7.48
CA THR A 52 5.52 -10.59 6.67
C THR A 52 5.60 -12.06 6.22
N ASP A 53 5.01 -12.97 7.00
CA ASP A 53 4.94 -14.39 6.66
C ASP A 53 3.76 -14.68 5.73
N LEU A 54 4.08 -14.91 4.45
CA LEU A 54 3.10 -15.20 3.40
C LEU A 54 2.43 -16.56 3.52
N THR A 55 2.92 -17.42 4.42
CA THR A 55 2.41 -18.77 4.66
C THR A 55 1.61 -18.88 5.96
N ALA A 56 1.56 -17.80 6.75
CA ALA A 56 0.73 -17.68 7.95
C ALA A 56 -0.55 -16.87 7.70
N HIS A 57 -1.49 -16.98 8.63
CA HIS A 57 -2.71 -16.17 8.62
C HIS A 57 -2.39 -14.68 8.83
N PRO A 58 -3.02 -13.74 8.09
CA PRO A 58 -4.03 -13.96 7.05
C PRO A 58 -3.47 -14.13 5.63
N MET A 59 -2.17 -13.92 5.43
CA MET A 59 -1.57 -13.85 4.09
C MET A 59 -1.67 -15.15 3.31
N ASN A 60 -1.64 -16.29 3.99
CA ASN A 60 -1.78 -17.61 3.40
C ASN A 60 -3.14 -17.89 2.74
N ALA A 61 -4.15 -17.08 3.05
CA ALA A 61 -5.46 -17.19 2.43
C ALA A 61 -5.49 -16.57 1.04
N VAL A 62 -4.55 -15.68 0.69
CA VAL A 62 -4.52 -14.96 -0.59
C VAL A 62 -3.88 -15.81 -1.68
N ILE A 63 -4.56 -15.95 -2.82
CA ILE A 63 -4.09 -16.74 -3.97
C ILE A 63 -4.18 -15.97 -5.28
N SER A 64 -3.34 -16.36 -6.23
CA SER A 64 -3.39 -15.86 -7.61
C SER A 64 -4.21 -16.79 -8.50
N LEU A 65 -5.09 -16.23 -9.33
CA LEU A 65 -5.81 -16.94 -10.39
C LEU A 65 -5.10 -16.83 -11.75
N GLY A 66 -3.88 -16.25 -11.82
CA GLY A 66 -3.17 -16.04 -13.09
C GLY A 66 -3.66 -14.83 -13.88
N GLY A 67 -4.11 -13.78 -13.20
CA GLY A 67 -4.62 -12.54 -13.81
C GLY A 67 -5.55 -11.74 -12.88
N CYS A 68 -6.14 -12.43 -11.91
CA CYS A 68 -6.86 -11.86 -10.78
C CYS A 68 -6.30 -12.36 -9.45
N THR A 69 -6.70 -11.70 -8.36
CA THR A 69 -6.50 -12.16 -6.98
C THR A 69 -7.78 -12.80 -6.47
N ALA A 70 -7.65 -13.80 -5.61
CA ALA A 70 -8.74 -14.41 -4.87
C ALA A 70 -8.29 -14.76 -3.44
N SER A 71 -9.20 -15.24 -2.61
CA SER A 71 -8.83 -15.76 -1.29
C SER A 71 -9.67 -16.95 -0.85
N PHE A 72 -9.06 -17.84 -0.05
CA PHE A 72 -9.79 -18.86 0.70
C PHE A 72 -10.59 -18.22 1.83
N VAL A 73 -11.86 -18.64 1.97
CA VAL A 73 -12.78 -18.17 3.01
C VAL A 73 -13.42 -19.31 3.81
N SER A 74 -13.06 -20.57 3.53
CA SER A 74 -13.40 -21.72 4.36
C SER A 74 -12.27 -22.77 4.37
N PRO A 75 -12.15 -23.59 5.43
CA PRO A 75 -11.14 -24.65 5.51
C PRO A 75 -11.39 -25.80 4.51
N GLU A 76 -12.61 -25.91 3.96
CA GLU A 76 -12.96 -26.86 2.90
C GLU A 76 -12.57 -26.38 1.50
N GLY A 77 -11.94 -25.20 1.38
CA GLY A 77 -11.44 -24.67 0.12
C GLY A 77 -12.43 -23.79 -0.64
N LEU A 78 -13.44 -23.20 0.03
CA LEU A 78 -14.27 -22.17 -0.59
C LEU A 78 -13.41 -20.95 -0.96
N VAL A 79 -13.48 -20.51 -2.21
CA VAL A 79 -12.71 -19.37 -2.75
C VAL A 79 -13.66 -18.22 -3.10
N ILE A 80 -13.29 -16.99 -2.74
CA ILE A 80 -13.98 -15.77 -3.15
C ILE A 80 -13.11 -14.93 -4.10
N THR A 81 -13.74 -14.36 -5.13
CA THR A 81 -13.12 -13.42 -6.07
C THR A 81 -14.19 -12.47 -6.63
N ASN A 82 -13.75 -11.49 -7.41
CA ASN A 82 -14.67 -10.62 -8.15
C ASN A 82 -15.42 -11.39 -9.23
N HIS A 83 -16.66 -10.99 -9.50
CA HIS A 83 -17.49 -11.64 -10.52
C HIS A 83 -16.89 -11.64 -11.93
N HIS A 84 -16.13 -10.62 -12.32
CA HIS A 84 -15.50 -10.55 -13.64
C HIS A 84 -14.24 -11.44 -13.77
N CYS A 85 -13.80 -12.06 -12.69
CA CYS A 85 -12.62 -12.92 -12.66
C CYS A 85 -12.94 -14.42 -12.73
N SER A 86 -14.22 -14.81 -12.65
CA SER A 86 -14.68 -16.20 -12.66
C SER A 86 -15.02 -16.71 -14.06
#